data_AF-A0A947S7V3-F1
#
_entry.id   AF-A0A947S7V3-F1
#
_cell.length_a   1.000
_cell.length_b   1.000
_cell.length_c   1.000
_cell.angle_alpha   90.00
_cell.angle_beta   90.00
_cell.angle_gamma   90.00
#
_symmetry.space_group_name_H-M   'P 1'
#
loop_
_entity.id
_entity.type
_entity.pdbx_description
1 polymer ?
#
loop_
_entity_poly.entity_id
_entity_poly.type
_entity_poly.pdbx_seq_one_letter_code
_entity_poly.pdbx_strand_id
1 'polypeptide(L)'
;MSCYFENQLKGFNPIVAALQALGKDEVCGKCIGLKGAINKTTKLLEKKIRKEAEGSSLPDERKSMILTKIDELVDMLEGIGLASECSCQKTDGNCTIGSECFAKGIPSLIELVKEPATP
;
A
#
# COMPACT_ATOMS: atom_id res chain seq x y z
N MET A 1 -1.94 13.99 -19.08
CA MET A 1 -1.48 12.84 -18.24
C MET A 1 -1.13 13.21 -16.79
N SER A 2 -1.43 14.42 -16.25
CA SER A 2 -1.02 14.76 -14.87
C SER A 2 -1.89 14.14 -13.76
N CYS A 3 -3.20 14.00 -13.98
CA CYS A 3 -4.11 13.53 -12.93
C CYS A 3 -3.99 12.03 -12.60
N TYR A 4 -3.35 11.22 -13.46
CA TYR A 4 -3.24 9.77 -13.24
C TYR A 4 -2.39 9.45 -12.00
N PHE A 5 -1.15 9.94 -11.95
CA PHE A 5 -0.27 9.74 -10.79
C PHE A 5 -0.87 10.34 -9.52
N GLU A 6 -1.45 11.54 -9.60
CA GLU A 6 -2.12 12.17 -8.45
C GLU A 6 -3.29 11.31 -7.93
N ASN A 7 -4.09 10.72 -8.82
CA ASN A 7 -5.19 9.84 -8.43
C ASN A 7 -4.68 8.52 -7.83
N GLN A 8 -3.60 7.95 -8.37
CA GLN A 8 -2.99 6.76 -7.78
C GLN A 8 -2.45 7.04 -6.38
N LEU A 9 -1.69 8.13 -6.19
CA LEU A 9 -1.19 8.52 -4.88
C LEU A 9 -2.33 8.78 -3.89
N LYS A 10 -3.42 9.42 -4.32
CA LYS A 10 -4.65 9.56 -3.50
C LYS A 10 -5.26 8.20 -3.15
N GLY A 11 -5.23 7.24 -4.06
CA GLY A 11 -5.68 5.86 -3.82
C GLY A 11 -4.81 5.08 -2.84
N PHE A 12 -3.51 5.40 -2.74
CA PHE A 12 -2.63 4.81 -1.74
C PHE A 12 -2.89 5.33 -0.32
N ASN A 13 -3.38 6.55 -0.14
CA ASN A 13 -3.70 7.10 1.20
C ASN A 13 -4.62 6.18 2.03
N PRO A 14 -5.82 5.77 1.56
CA PRO A 14 -6.68 4.87 2.32
C PRO A 14 -6.08 3.47 2.49
N ILE A 15 -5.25 3.00 1.54
CA ILE A 15 -4.53 1.73 1.64
C ILE A 15 -3.53 1.76 2.80
N VAL A 16 -2.69 2.80 2.88
CA VAL A 16 -1.72 2.97 3.97
C VAL A 16 -2.44 3.13 5.30
N ALA A 17 -3.52 3.93 5.36
CA ALA A 17 -4.32 4.10 6.57
C ALA A 17 -4.93 2.78 7.06
N ALA A 18 -5.45 1.95 6.16
CA ALA A 18 -6.00 0.64 6.50
C ALA A 18 -4.92 -0.31 7.04
N LEU A 19 -3.73 -0.33 6.43
CA LEU A 19 -2.61 -1.16 6.92
C LEU A 19 -2.08 -0.67 8.28
N GLN A 20 -2.01 0.65 8.50
CA GLN A 20 -1.68 1.22 9.81
C GLN A 20 -2.71 0.86 10.88
N ALA A 21 -4.00 0.89 10.54
CA ALA A 21 -5.06 0.48 11.46
C ALA A 21 -4.91 -1.00 11.84
N LEU A 22 -4.62 -1.87 10.87
CA LEU A 22 -4.33 -3.29 11.14
C LEU A 22 -3.06 -3.51 11.95
N GLY A 23 -2.05 -2.65 11.79
CA GLY A 23 -0.83 -2.70 12.61
C GLY A 23 -1.06 -2.35 14.07
N LYS A 24 -2.06 -1.50 14.36
CA LYS A 24 -2.48 -1.12 15.71
C LYS A 24 -3.48 -2.10 16.35
N ASP A 25 -4.08 -2.96 15.54
CA ASP A 25 -5.05 -3.94 15.99
C ASP A 25 -4.33 -5.12 16.68
N GLU A 26 -4.77 -5.50 17.88
CA GLU A 26 -4.11 -6.56 18.66
C GLU A 26 -4.21 -7.94 17.98
N VAL A 27 -5.23 -8.15 17.15
CA VAL A 27 -5.46 -9.41 16.43
C VAL A 27 -4.60 -9.47 15.16
N CYS A 28 -4.45 -8.34 14.46
CA CYS A 28 -3.78 -8.26 13.16
C CYS A 28 -2.32 -7.76 13.21
N GLY A 29 -1.89 -7.12 14.30
CA GLY A 29 -0.60 -6.44 14.42
C GLY A 29 0.65 -7.33 14.28
N LYS A 30 0.47 -8.66 14.28
CA LYS A 30 1.52 -9.66 14.06
C LYS A 30 1.23 -10.61 12.89
N CYS A 31 0.27 -10.25 12.02
CA CYS A 31 -0.20 -11.11 10.94
C CYS A 31 0.83 -11.21 9.80
N ILE A 32 1.20 -12.44 9.39
CA ILE A 32 1.99 -12.67 8.16
C ILE A 32 1.33 -12.07 6.91
N GLY A 33 -0.02 -12.03 6.91
CA GLY A 33 -0.80 -11.36 5.88
C GLY A 33 -0.58 -9.85 5.87
N LEU A 34 -0.45 -9.20 7.03
CA LEU A 34 -0.15 -7.77 7.13
C LEU A 34 1.26 -7.46 6.62
N LYS A 35 2.28 -8.23 7.06
CA LYS A 35 3.65 -8.07 6.53
C LYS A 35 3.70 -8.26 5.01
N GLY A 36 3.01 -9.27 4.51
CA GLY A 36 2.89 -9.52 3.07
C GLY A 36 2.20 -8.36 2.33
N ALA A 37 1.16 -7.79 2.92
CA ALA A 37 0.43 -6.65 2.36
C ALA A 37 1.28 -5.38 2.33
N ILE A 38 1.97 -5.05 3.42
CA ILE A 38 2.94 -3.95 3.50
C ILE A 38 3.98 -4.11 2.39
N ASN A 39 4.65 -5.26 2.33
CA ASN A 39 5.66 -5.55 1.30
C ASN A 39 5.11 -5.42 -0.13
N LYS A 40 3.88 -5.87 -0.38
CA LYS A 40 3.24 -5.75 -1.70
C LYS A 40 2.96 -4.28 -2.03
N THR A 41 2.43 -3.50 -1.10
CA THR A 41 2.14 -2.08 -1.27
C THR A 41 3.42 -1.27 -1.49
N THR A 42 4.46 -1.47 -0.68
CA THR A 42 5.77 -0.82 -0.86
C THR A 42 6.36 -1.15 -2.22
N LYS A 43 6.34 -2.43 -2.63
CA LYS A 43 6.80 -2.82 -3.98
C LYS A 43 6.01 -2.17 -5.11
N LEU A 44 4.70 -1.98 -4.96
CA LEU A 44 3.89 -1.30 -5.97
C LEU A 44 4.30 0.18 -6.09
N LEU A 45 4.48 0.87 -4.96
CA LEU A 45 4.96 2.25 -4.93
C LEU A 45 6.34 2.39 -5.58
N GLU A 46 7.32 1.60 -5.13
CA GLU A 46 8.71 1.72 -5.55
C GLU A 46 8.99 1.15 -6.95
N LYS A 47 8.43 -0.01 -7.28
CA LYS A 47 8.80 -0.72 -8.52
C LYS A 47 7.90 -0.39 -9.69
N LYS A 48 6.69 0.11 -9.42
CA LYS A 48 5.73 0.46 -10.47
C LYS A 48 5.57 1.96 -10.55
N ILE A 49 4.99 2.59 -9.53
CA ILE A 49 4.58 4.01 -9.62
C ILE A 49 5.79 4.93 -9.78
N ARG A 50 6.84 4.73 -8.97
CA ARG A 50 8.08 5.52 -9.09
C ARG A 50 8.69 5.41 -10.48
N LYS A 51 8.85 4.19 -10.99
CA LYS A 51 9.44 3.96 -12.33
C LYS A 51 8.60 4.58 -13.46
N GLU A 52 7.27 4.45 -13.37
CA GLU A 52 6.35 5.08 -14.32
C GLU A 52 6.46 6.61 -14.26
N ALA A 53 6.57 7.20 -13.07
CA ALA A 53 6.74 8.64 -12.89
C ALA A 53 8.09 9.15 -13.44
N GLU A 54 9.19 8.44 -13.14
CA GLU A 54 10.55 8.76 -13.63
C GLU A 54 10.61 8.73 -15.16
N GLY A 55 10.03 7.69 -15.78
CA GLY A 55 9.97 7.51 -17.23
C GLY A 55 8.94 8.38 -17.96
N SER A 56 8.09 9.12 -17.23
CA SER A 56 7.06 9.96 -17.84
C SER A 56 7.63 11.23 -18.49
N SER A 57 6.83 11.88 -19.33
CA SER A 57 7.13 13.20 -19.92
C SER A 57 6.72 14.38 -19.01
N LEU A 58 6.45 14.14 -17.73
CA LEU A 58 6.09 15.19 -16.78
C LEU A 58 7.23 16.20 -16.57
N PRO A 59 6.92 17.47 -16.28
CA PRO A 59 7.93 18.44 -15.85
C PRO A 59 8.65 17.99 -14.59
N ASP A 60 9.93 18.36 -14.46
CA ASP A 60 10.79 17.93 -13.33
C ASP A 60 10.22 18.31 -11.96
N GLU A 61 9.63 19.50 -11.83
CA GLU A 61 8.95 19.95 -10.61
C GLU A 61 7.83 18.98 -10.22
N ARG A 62 6.98 18.58 -11.18
CA ARG A 62 5.88 17.63 -10.95
C ARG A 62 6.40 16.24 -10.61
N LYS A 63 7.46 15.77 -11.29
CA LYS A 63 8.12 14.50 -10.95
C LYS A 63 8.63 14.52 -9.52
N SER A 64 9.34 15.58 -9.13
CA SER A 64 9.87 15.74 -7.78
C SER A 64 8.77 15.65 -6.73
N MET A 65 7.64 16.36 -6.92
CA MET A 65 6.49 16.26 -6.01
C MET A 65 5.92 14.85 -5.89
N ILE A 66 5.80 14.12 -7.01
CA ILE A 66 5.32 12.73 -7.04
C ILE A 66 6.29 11.83 -6.27
N LEU A 67 7.59 11.96 -6.52
CA LEU A 67 8.62 11.14 -5.88
C LEU A 67 8.67 11.39 -4.37
N THR A 68 8.64 12.64 -3.92
CA THR A 68 8.53 12.98 -2.50
C THR A 68 7.30 12.35 -1.86
N LYS A 69 6.15 12.36 -2.56
CA LYS A 69 4.94 11.75 -2.01
C LYS A 69 5.04 10.22 -1.92
N ILE A 70 5.74 9.59 -2.86
CA ILE A 70 6.04 8.15 -2.81
C ILE A 70 6.93 7.86 -1.59
N ASP A 71 7.98 8.65 -1.36
CA ASP A 71 8.87 8.51 -0.20
C ASP A 71 8.07 8.57 1.10
N GLU A 72 7.22 9.60 1.28
CA GLU A 72 6.35 9.72 2.46
C GLU A 72 5.45 8.49 2.68
N LEU A 73 4.86 7.95 1.60
CA LEU A 73 4.00 6.77 1.68
C LEU A 73 4.78 5.51 2.05
N VAL A 74 6.00 5.37 1.55
CA VAL A 74 6.91 4.26 1.88
C VAL A 74 7.33 4.35 3.34
N ASP A 75 7.78 5.52 3.81
CA ASP A 75 8.16 5.75 5.20
C ASP A 75 7.00 5.41 6.16
N MET A 76 5.78 5.81 5.80
CA MET A 76 4.58 5.47 6.59
C MET A 76 4.27 3.97 6.64
N LEU A 77 4.60 3.21 5.59
CA LEU A 77 4.43 1.76 5.53
C LEU A 77 5.52 1.05 6.35
N GLU A 78 6.76 1.51 6.25
CA GLU A 78 7.90 0.97 7.01
C GLU A 78 7.77 1.25 8.51
N GLY A 79 7.16 2.38 8.88
CA GLY A 79 6.83 2.73 10.26
C GLY A 79 5.71 1.89 10.89
N ILE A 80 5.07 0.97 10.15
CA ILE A 80 4.07 0.06 10.72
C ILE A 80 4.78 -0.99 11.58
N GLY A 81 4.82 -0.72 12.89
CA GLY A 81 5.37 -1.62 13.89
C GLY A 81 4.64 -2.96 13.92
N LEU A 82 5.30 -4.01 13.43
CA LEU A 82 4.83 -5.38 13.59
C LEU A 82 5.32 -5.90 14.93
N ALA A 83 4.42 -6.40 15.77
CA ALA A 83 4.81 -6.79 17.12
C ALA A 83 5.58 -8.15 17.13
N SER A 84 6.50 -8.31 18.07
CA SER A 84 7.58 -9.32 17.99
C SER A 84 7.19 -10.76 18.37
N GLU A 85 6.16 -10.96 19.21
CA GLU A 85 5.93 -12.28 19.84
C GLU A 85 4.44 -12.72 19.97
N CYS A 86 3.72 -12.95 18.87
CA CYS A 86 2.50 -13.80 18.88
C CYS A 86 2.29 -14.40 17.49
N SER A 87 1.55 -15.51 17.43
CA SER A 87 1.11 -16.16 16.20
C SER A 87 -0.12 -15.47 15.60
N CYS A 88 -0.20 -15.48 14.27
CA CYS A 88 -1.33 -14.95 13.52
C CYS A 88 -2.58 -15.81 13.80
N GLN A 89 -3.67 -15.22 14.30
CA GLN A 89 -4.92 -15.95 14.60
C GLN A 89 -5.50 -16.70 13.39
N LYS A 90 -5.22 -16.24 12.17
CA LYS A 90 -5.61 -16.95 10.94
C LYS A 90 -4.80 -18.22 10.70
N THR A 91 -3.50 -18.17 11.00
CA THR A 91 -2.62 -19.34 10.94
C THR A 91 -3.00 -20.35 12.01
N ASP A 92 -3.43 -19.87 13.19
CA ASP A 92 -3.87 -20.71 14.30
C ASP A 92 -5.31 -21.22 14.16
N GLY A 93 -6.03 -20.85 13.10
CA GLY A 93 -7.42 -21.28 12.86
C GLY A 93 -8.48 -20.56 13.71
N ASN A 94 -8.11 -19.56 14.50
CA ASN A 94 -8.99 -18.81 15.40
C ASN A 94 -9.61 -17.55 14.76
N CYS A 95 -9.14 -17.15 13.58
CA CYS A 95 -9.65 -15.95 12.93
C CYS A 95 -11.05 -16.18 12.33
N THR A 96 -12.01 -15.40 12.80
CA THR A 96 -13.42 -15.43 12.35
C THR A 96 -13.71 -14.52 11.16
N ILE A 97 -12.71 -13.74 10.70
CA ILE A 97 -12.82 -12.89 9.52
C ILE A 97 -12.70 -13.77 8.26
N GLY A 98 -13.83 -14.38 7.88
CA GLY A 98 -14.05 -15.05 6.59
C GLY A 98 -13.02 -16.13 6.22
N SER A 99 -13.02 -16.58 4.97
CA SER A 99 -12.01 -17.50 4.43
C SER A 99 -10.70 -16.78 4.09
N GLU A 100 -10.79 -15.55 3.59
CA GLU A 100 -9.65 -14.73 3.15
C GLU A 100 -9.12 -13.77 4.21
N CYS A 101 -7.83 -13.43 4.14
CA CYS A 101 -7.21 -12.45 5.03
C CYS A 101 -7.47 -11.03 4.52
N PHE A 102 -8.16 -10.21 5.32
CA PHE A 102 -8.50 -8.82 4.97
C PHE A 102 -7.27 -8.01 4.53
N ALA A 103 -6.13 -8.16 5.22
CA ALA A 103 -4.88 -7.49 4.88
C ALA A 103 -4.41 -7.79 3.44
N LYS A 104 -4.62 -9.01 2.93
CA LYS A 104 -4.20 -9.41 1.57
C LYS A 104 -5.04 -8.76 0.47
N GLY A 105 -6.29 -8.38 0.77
CA GLY A 105 -7.19 -7.72 -0.18
C GLY A 105 -6.89 -6.23 -0.36
N ILE A 106 -6.36 -5.58 0.68
CA ILE A 106 -6.09 -4.13 0.69
C ILE A 106 -5.20 -3.67 -0.48
N PRO A 107 -4.05 -4.31 -0.79
CA PRO A 107 -3.20 -3.87 -1.89
C PRO A 107 -3.86 -3.97 -3.28
N SER A 108 -4.88 -4.81 -3.45
CA SER A 108 -5.57 -4.95 -4.74
C SER A 108 -6.55 -3.82 -5.03
N LEU A 109 -6.90 -2.99 -4.04
CA LEU A 109 -7.77 -1.84 -4.25
C LEU A 109 -7.13 -0.80 -5.20
N ILE A 110 -5.80 -0.72 -5.28
CA ILE A 110 -5.14 0.20 -6.21
C ILE A 110 -5.37 -0.18 -7.68
N GLU A 111 -5.64 -1.45 -7.97
CA GLU A 111 -5.92 -1.93 -9.33
C GLU A 111 -7.23 -1.36 -9.89
N LEU A 112 -8.08 -0.82 -9.02
CA LEU A 112 -9.30 -0.10 -9.38
C LEU A 112 -9.02 1.32 -9.87
N VAL A 113 -7.85 1.90 -9.53
CA VAL A 113 -7.43 3.23 -10.00
C VAL A 113 -6.65 3.07 -11.29
N LYS A 114 -7.39 3.04 -12.41
CA LYS A 114 -6.85 2.85 -13.75
C LYS A 114 -6.50 4.18 -14.42
N GLU A 115 -5.51 4.12 -15.31
CA GLU A 115 -5.27 5.22 -16.25
C GLU A 115 -6.50 5.38 -17.15
N PRO A 116 -7.00 6.60 -17.38
CA PRO A 116 -8.06 6.82 -18.35
C PRO A 116 -7.60 6.35 -19.74
N ALA A 117 -8.48 5.67 -20.47
CA ALA A 117 -8.18 5.23 -21.82
C ALA A 117 -7.76 6.42 -22.69
N THR A 118 -6.67 6.25 -23.44
CA THR A 118 -6.25 7.21 -24.46
C THR A 118 -7.38 7.35 -25.49
N PRO A 119 -7.81 8.57 -25.86
CA PRO A 119 -8.83 8.78 -26.88
C PRO A 119 -8.44 8.18 -28.24
#